data_AF-A0A7Y4U2A9-F1
#
_entry.id   AF-A0A7Y4U2A9-F1
#
_cell.length_a   1.000
_cell.length_b   1.000
_cell.length_c   1.000
_cell.angle_alpha   90.00
_cell.angle_beta   90.00
_cell.angle_gamma   90.00
#
_symmetry.space_group_name_H-M   'P 1'
#
loop_
_entity.id
_entity.type
_entity.pdbx_description
1 polymer ?
#
loop_
_entity_poly.entity_id
_entity_poly.type
_entity_poly.pdbx_seq_one_letter_code
_entity_poly.pdbx_strand_id
1 'polypeptide(L)'
;MPIAIGTLPVVLLDYTNRGPGLHMGLKHIEATLDTTRGRDGHLVVNVAVTGAVIPVVLARADMYVLGFQCGRTWFRFDDADWPFAETATKLGYDGQYGSLGGLTGNLTAGAIEGIARLAHIADRPQWQEALRTLLVMVSECARLIPVRMQILGLLNGIVLTVPLAPLARYIQNWDKASKGRDMSQEVAPNFRVGFRDPTIIKR
;
A
#
# COMPACT_ATOMS: atom_id res chain seq x y z
N MET A 1 10.66 19.60 15.50
CA MET A 1 9.44 19.45 16.32
C MET A 1 8.68 18.24 15.80
N PRO A 2 8.13 17.38 16.67
CA PRO A 2 7.33 16.24 16.24
C PRO A 2 6.04 16.71 15.53
N ILE A 3 5.61 15.97 14.51
CA ILE A 3 4.44 16.29 13.67
C ILE A 3 3.17 15.73 14.36
N ALA A 4 2.11 16.52 14.48
CA ALA A 4 0.82 15.99 14.96
C ALA A 4 0.08 15.29 13.82
N ILE A 5 -0.28 14.01 13.98
CA ILE A 5 -0.98 13.23 12.93
C ILE A 5 -2.30 13.90 12.54
N GLY A 6 -3.01 14.51 13.48
CA GLY A 6 -4.26 15.23 13.20
C GLY A 6 -4.13 16.45 12.26
N THR A 7 -2.90 16.87 11.92
CA THR A 7 -2.64 17.96 10.97
C THR A 7 -2.31 17.46 9.55
N LEU A 8 -2.17 16.15 9.37
CA LEU A 8 -1.85 15.56 8.09
C LEU A 8 -3.05 15.60 7.13
N PRO A 9 -2.81 15.70 5.81
CA PRO A 9 -3.86 15.47 4.81
C PRO A 9 -4.45 14.08 4.98
N VAL A 10 -5.77 13.98 4.89
CA VAL A 10 -6.51 12.71 5.02
C VAL A 10 -7.16 12.36 3.70
N VAL A 11 -6.92 11.13 3.23
CA VAL A 11 -7.56 10.56 2.03
C VAL A 11 -8.31 9.29 2.44
N LEU A 12 -9.42 9.00 1.76
CA LEU A 12 -10.18 7.77 1.92
C LEU A 12 -9.93 6.84 0.72
N LEU A 13 -9.49 5.61 0.99
CA LEU A 13 -9.56 4.50 0.04
C LEU A 13 -10.72 3.60 0.45
N ASP A 14 -11.82 3.68 -0.30
CA ASP A 14 -13.06 2.99 0.03
C ASP A 14 -13.24 1.71 -0.80
N TYR A 15 -12.90 0.57 -0.20
CA TYR A 15 -13.06 -0.73 -0.81
C TYR A 15 -14.48 -1.28 -0.69
N THR A 16 -15.32 -0.71 0.18
CA THR A 16 -16.74 -1.07 0.27
C THR A 16 -17.50 -0.61 -0.97
N ASN A 17 -17.04 0.50 -1.57
CA ASN A 17 -17.49 1.03 -2.84
C ASN A 17 -16.69 0.49 -4.06
N ARG A 18 -15.98 -0.63 -3.89
CA ARG A 18 -15.30 -1.39 -4.97
C ARG A 18 -14.38 -0.51 -5.83
N GLY A 19 -14.36 -0.74 -7.15
CA GLY A 19 -13.50 -0.03 -8.08
C GLY A 19 -13.67 1.49 -8.09
N PRO A 20 -14.90 2.04 -8.07
CA PRO A 20 -15.12 3.48 -7.99
C PRO A 20 -14.53 4.12 -6.72
N GLY A 21 -14.72 3.50 -5.55
CA GLY A 21 -14.19 4.00 -4.28
C GLY A 21 -12.66 4.00 -4.25
N LEU A 22 -12.03 2.94 -4.78
CA LEU A 22 -10.59 2.88 -4.97
C LEU A 22 -10.09 3.99 -5.92
N HIS A 23 -10.71 4.13 -7.08
CA HIS A 23 -10.27 5.09 -8.11
C HIS A 23 -10.32 6.55 -7.64
N MET A 24 -11.39 6.93 -6.95
CA MET A 24 -11.54 8.28 -6.40
C MET A 24 -10.46 8.60 -5.37
N GLY A 25 -10.21 7.67 -4.44
CA GLY A 25 -9.18 7.87 -3.42
C GLY A 25 -7.76 7.89 -4.01
N LEU A 26 -7.47 7.06 -5.01
CA LEU A 26 -6.18 7.08 -5.71
C LEU A 26 -5.96 8.41 -6.45
N LYS A 27 -7.00 8.98 -7.09
CA LYS A 27 -6.91 10.32 -7.69
C LYS A 27 -6.62 11.40 -6.66
N HIS A 28 -7.17 11.31 -5.46
CA HIS A 28 -6.87 12.25 -4.38
C HIS A 28 -5.42 12.11 -3.88
N ILE A 29 -4.91 10.89 -3.79
CA ILE A 29 -3.49 10.64 -3.50
C ILE A 29 -2.62 11.28 -4.59
N GLU A 30 -2.89 11.01 -5.86
CA GLU A 30 -2.16 11.59 -7.00
C GLU A 30 -2.16 13.12 -6.96
N ALA A 31 -3.33 13.74 -6.77
CA ALA A 31 -3.45 15.19 -6.63
C ALA A 31 -2.67 15.76 -5.42
N THR A 32 -2.56 15.00 -4.33
CA THR A 32 -1.76 15.39 -3.16
C THR A 32 -0.25 15.36 -3.48
N LEU A 33 0.19 14.39 -4.27
CA LEU A 33 1.59 14.21 -4.67
C LEU A 33 2.04 15.21 -5.75
N ASP A 34 1.13 15.67 -6.60
CA ASP A 34 1.44 16.57 -7.73
C ASP A 34 1.74 18.03 -7.32
N THR A 35 1.61 18.38 -6.03
CA THR A 35 1.97 19.71 -5.54
C THR A 35 3.49 19.88 -5.37
N THR A 36 4.04 21.10 -5.48
CA THR A 36 5.50 21.36 -5.39
C THR A 36 6.15 20.93 -4.07
N ARG A 37 5.35 20.74 -3.00
CA ARG A 37 5.73 20.15 -1.70
C ARG A 37 5.00 18.83 -1.42
N GLY A 38 4.44 18.22 -2.47
CA GLY A 38 3.52 17.09 -2.39
C GLY A 38 4.18 15.77 -2.04
N ARG A 39 5.46 15.63 -2.35
CA ARG A 39 6.22 14.39 -2.18
C ARG A 39 6.99 14.29 -0.86
N ASP A 40 7.26 15.43 -0.22
CA ASP A 40 7.93 15.44 1.09
C ASP A 40 6.91 15.42 2.24
N GLY A 41 7.06 14.53 3.21
CA GLY A 41 6.19 14.45 4.38
C GLY A 41 5.22 13.27 4.35
N HIS A 42 4.08 13.41 5.01
CA HIS A 42 3.20 12.29 5.34
C HIS A 42 1.73 12.58 5.01
N LEU A 43 0.95 11.52 4.85
CA LEU A 43 -0.50 11.59 4.72
C LEU A 43 -1.16 10.47 5.52
N VAL A 44 -2.41 10.67 5.92
CA VAL A 44 -3.25 9.62 6.48
C VAL A 44 -4.15 9.07 5.38
N VAL A 45 -4.12 7.76 5.18
CA VAL A 45 -5.14 7.05 4.40
C VAL A 45 -6.07 6.32 5.36
N ASN A 46 -7.35 6.69 5.33
CA ASN A 46 -8.40 5.87 5.91
C ASN A 46 -8.73 4.76 4.90
N VAL A 47 -8.49 3.51 5.29
CA VAL A 47 -8.80 2.32 4.49
C VAL A 47 -10.14 1.78 4.96
N ALA A 48 -11.19 2.02 4.18
CA ALA A 48 -12.52 1.49 4.49
C ALA A 48 -12.72 0.13 3.82
N VAL A 49 -12.98 -0.89 4.62
CA VAL A 49 -13.32 -2.26 4.20
C VAL A 49 -14.59 -2.69 4.92
N THR A 50 -15.19 -3.80 4.50
CA THR A 50 -16.36 -4.34 5.20
C THR A 50 -16.02 -4.58 6.68
N GLY A 51 -16.74 -3.90 7.57
CA GLY A 51 -16.60 -4.06 9.03
C GLY A 51 -15.62 -3.11 9.72
N ALA A 52 -14.80 -2.33 9.01
CA ALA A 52 -13.86 -1.40 9.64
C ALA A 52 -13.38 -0.26 8.74
N VAL A 53 -12.93 0.84 9.38
CA VAL A 53 -12.10 1.87 8.75
C VAL A 53 -10.77 1.90 9.49
N ILE A 54 -9.67 1.66 8.78
CA ILE A 54 -8.32 1.59 9.35
C ILE A 54 -7.54 2.84 8.94
N PRO A 55 -7.26 3.77 9.86
CA PRO A 55 -6.34 4.88 9.60
C PRO A 55 -4.92 4.35 9.46
N VAL A 56 -4.24 4.74 8.39
CA VAL A 56 -2.87 4.35 8.06
C VAL A 56 -2.05 5.60 7.77
N VAL A 57 -0.84 5.69 8.30
CA VAL A 57 0.08 6.79 7.97
C VAL A 57 1.07 6.33 6.91
N LEU A 58 1.21 7.12 5.85
CA LEU A 58 2.15 6.87 4.76
C LEU A 58 3.17 7.99 4.66
N ALA A 59 4.41 7.61 4.33
CA ALA A 59 5.39 8.54 3.80
C ALA A 59 5.06 8.84 2.32
N ARG A 60 5.00 10.12 1.95
CA ARG A 60 4.64 10.53 0.57
C ARG A 60 5.75 10.29 -0.44
N ALA A 61 7.00 10.30 0.02
CA ALA A 61 8.18 10.20 -0.84
C ALA A 61 8.24 8.87 -1.58
N ASP A 62 7.79 7.81 -0.92
CA ASP A 62 7.81 6.47 -1.47
C ASP A 62 6.48 5.74 -1.33
N MET A 63 5.44 6.33 -0.74
CA MET A 63 4.17 5.66 -0.42
C MET A 63 4.31 4.48 0.55
N TYR A 64 5.39 4.42 1.34
CA TYR A 64 5.57 3.38 2.35
C TYR A 64 4.61 3.61 3.53
N VAL A 65 3.96 2.53 3.99
CA VAL A 65 3.13 2.55 5.19
C VAL A 65 4.04 2.51 6.41
N LEU A 66 3.97 3.53 7.26
CA LEU A 66 4.72 3.59 8.50
C LEU A 66 4.02 2.83 9.63
N GLY A 67 2.70 2.90 9.66
CA GLY A 67 1.89 2.34 10.72
C GLY A 67 0.40 2.56 10.53
N PHE A 68 -0.40 2.00 11.43
CA PHE A 68 -1.85 2.05 11.42
C PHE A 68 -2.42 2.23 12.83
N GLN A 69 -3.68 2.65 12.92
CA GLN A 69 -4.37 2.80 14.20
C GLN A 69 -5.30 1.61 14.47
N CYS A 70 -5.16 1.03 15.66
CA CYS A 70 -6.10 0.05 16.20
C CYS A 70 -6.71 0.62 17.49
N GLY A 71 -8.01 0.94 17.44
CA GLY A 71 -8.67 1.68 18.53
C GLY A 71 -8.05 3.06 18.72
N ARG A 72 -7.48 3.33 19.90
CA ARG A 72 -6.79 4.60 20.20
C ARG A 72 -5.27 4.52 20.08
N THR A 73 -4.73 3.36 19.76
CA THR A 73 -3.30 3.10 19.77
C THR A 73 -2.75 3.04 18.36
N TRP A 74 -1.68 3.79 18.10
CA TRP A 74 -0.91 3.66 16.87
C TRP A 74 0.06 2.48 16.99
N PHE A 75 0.12 1.67 15.93
CA PHE A 75 1.10 0.62 15.74
C PHE A 75 1.95 0.95 14.54
N ARG A 76 3.25 0.70 14.62
CA ARG A 76 4.20 0.97 13.55
C ARG A 76 5.11 -0.21 13.28
N PHE A 77 5.61 -0.31 12.06
CA PHE A 77 6.68 -1.24 11.75
C PHE A 77 7.96 -0.87 12.50
N ASP A 78 8.79 -1.88 12.74
CA ASP A 78 10.02 -1.72 13.53
C ASP A 78 11.08 -0.91 12.77
N ASP A 79 11.11 -1.05 11.44
CA ASP A 79 11.96 -0.33 10.48
C ASP A 79 11.45 1.07 10.11
N ALA A 80 10.21 1.40 10.42
CA ALA A 80 9.63 2.71 10.14
C ALA A 80 10.16 3.78 11.10
N ASP A 81 10.65 4.89 10.54
CA ASP A 81 10.85 6.11 11.33
C ASP A 81 9.48 6.72 11.69
N TRP A 82 9.36 7.24 12.91
CA TRP A 82 8.10 7.74 13.46
C TRP A 82 8.23 9.18 13.95
N PRO A 83 8.17 10.18 13.05
CA PRO A 83 8.42 11.57 13.36
C PRO A 83 7.22 12.30 14.03
N PHE A 84 6.27 11.54 14.60
CA PHE A 84 5.01 12.08 15.11
C PHE A 84 5.01 12.29 16.62
N ALA A 85 4.14 13.19 17.08
CA ALA A 85 3.96 13.46 18.51
C ALA A 85 3.21 12.33 19.21
N GLU A 86 2.28 11.69 18.50
CA GLU A 86 1.54 10.54 18.98
C GLU A 86 2.46 9.33 19.12
N THR A 87 2.47 8.70 20.30
CA THR A 87 3.28 7.50 20.54
C THR A 87 2.75 6.32 19.74
N ALA A 88 3.64 5.56 19.12
CA ALA A 88 3.31 4.31 18.43
C ALA A 88 4.03 3.11 19.01
N THR A 89 3.30 2.00 19.13
CA THR A 89 3.81 0.71 19.59
C THR A 89 4.46 -0.03 18.43
N LYS A 90 5.66 -0.56 18.64
CA LYS A 90 6.34 -1.41 17.66
C LYS A 90 5.61 -2.74 17.48
N LEU A 91 5.49 -3.19 16.24
CA LEU A 91 4.83 -4.44 15.90
C LEU A 91 5.68 -5.67 16.27
N GLY A 92 7.01 -5.52 16.28
CA GLY A 92 7.97 -6.61 16.45
C GLY A 92 8.42 -7.23 15.13
N TYR A 93 8.08 -6.60 14.00
CA TYR A 93 8.50 -6.98 12.66
C TYR A 93 8.47 -5.76 11.72
N ASP A 94 9.26 -5.85 10.66
CA ASP A 94 9.40 -4.82 9.64
C ASP A 94 8.28 -4.91 8.58
N GLY A 95 8.07 -3.83 7.82
CA GLY A 95 7.07 -3.81 6.74
C GLY A 95 7.53 -4.46 5.44
N GLN A 96 8.67 -5.16 5.45
CA GLN A 96 9.15 -5.93 4.31
C GLN A 96 8.27 -7.15 4.06
N TYR A 97 7.93 -7.43 2.80
CA TYR A 97 7.07 -8.57 2.46
C TYR A 97 7.61 -9.91 2.96
N GLY A 98 8.93 -10.11 3.06
CA GLY A 98 9.51 -11.32 3.64
C GLY A 98 9.06 -11.58 5.08
N SER A 99 8.94 -10.51 5.88
CA SER A 99 8.48 -10.55 7.28
C SER A 99 6.96 -10.72 7.40
N LEU A 100 6.22 -10.47 6.31
CA LEU A 100 4.75 -10.54 6.25
C LEU A 100 4.23 -11.76 5.48
N GLY A 101 5.06 -12.80 5.30
CA GLY A 101 4.68 -14.05 4.62
C GLY A 101 4.87 -14.07 3.09
N GLY A 102 5.56 -13.07 2.53
CA GLY A 102 5.99 -13.00 1.14
C GLY A 102 4.89 -12.62 0.14
N LEU A 103 5.29 -12.38 -1.11
CA LEU A 103 4.40 -12.07 -2.24
C LEU A 103 3.99 -13.35 -2.99
N THR A 104 3.51 -14.34 -2.26
CA THR A 104 3.06 -15.64 -2.79
C THR A 104 1.59 -15.87 -2.48
N GLY A 105 0.97 -16.82 -3.19
CA GLY A 105 -0.45 -17.11 -3.04
C GLY A 105 -1.34 -16.16 -3.85
N ASN A 106 -2.61 -16.09 -3.44
CA ASN A 106 -3.66 -15.36 -4.14
C ASN A 106 -4.30 -14.33 -3.22
N LEU A 107 -4.51 -13.13 -3.76
CA LEU A 107 -5.38 -12.14 -3.16
C LEU A 107 -6.82 -12.39 -3.62
N THR A 108 -7.75 -12.37 -2.68
CA THR A 108 -9.19 -12.59 -2.90
C THR A 108 -9.99 -11.45 -2.27
N ALA A 109 -11.29 -11.34 -2.59
CA ALA A 109 -12.17 -10.39 -1.91
C ALA A 109 -12.19 -10.59 -0.38
N GLY A 110 -12.20 -11.86 0.08
CA GLY A 110 -12.12 -12.18 1.51
C GLY A 110 -10.80 -11.77 2.17
N ALA A 111 -9.68 -11.75 1.42
CA ALA A 111 -8.42 -11.21 1.95
C ALA A 111 -8.48 -9.70 2.17
N ILE A 112 -9.19 -8.97 1.30
CA ILE A 112 -9.44 -7.52 1.46
C ILE A 112 -10.33 -7.26 2.68
N GLU A 113 -11.40 -8.04 2.85
CA GLU A 113 -12.23 -7.99 4.07
C GLU A 113 -11.41 -8.32 5.33
N GLY A 114 -10.44 -9.23 5.22
CA GLY A 114 -9.49 -9.59 6.27
C GLY A 114 -8.66 -8.43 6.82
N ILE A 115 -8.55 -7.30 6.09
CA ILE A 115 -7.95 -6.06 6.61
C ILE A 115 -8.67 -5.57 7.88
N ALA A 116 -9.97 -5.83 8.03
CA ALA A 116 -10.76 -5.41 9.19
C ALA A 116 -10.21 -5.96 10.52
N ARG A 117 -9.46 -7.07 10.49
CA ARG A 117 -8.76 -7.62 11.67
C ARG A 117 -7.80 -6.62 12.31
N LEU A 118 -7.26 -5.66 11.54
CA LEU A 118 -6.39 -4.61 12.07
C LEU A 118 -7.12 -3.65 13.01
N ALA A 119 -8.46 -3.58 12.98
CA ALA A 119 -9.23 -2.78 13.93
C ALA A 119 -9.34 -3.41 15.32
N HIS A 120 -8.98 -4.69 15.47
CA HIS A 120 -9.22 -5.47 16.67
C HIS A 120 -7.90 -6.03 17.24
N ILE A 121 -7.54 -5.57 18.43
CA ILE A 121 -6.31 -6.00 19.11
C ILE A 121 -6.29 -7.52 19.40
N ALA A 122 -7.47 -8.13 19.56
CA ALA A 122 -7.62 -9.57 19.76
C ALA A 122 -7.13 -10.38 18.55
N ASP A 123 -7.18 -9.81 17.35
CA ASP A 123 -6.72 -10.46 16.11
C ASP A 123 -5.23 -10.26 15.83
N ARG A 124 -4.46 -9.68 16.77
CA ARG A 124 -3.02 -9.42 16.59
C ARG A 124 -2.21 -10.61 16.05
N PRO A 125 -2.45 -11.87 16.43
CA PRO A 125 -1.75 -13.02 15.85
C PRO A 125 -1.93 -13.19 14.33
N GLN A 126 -2.99 -12.61 13.75
CA GLN A 126 -3.33 -12.71 12.32
C GLN A 126 -3.01 -11.42 11.55
N TRP A 127 -2.43 -10.42 12.20
CA TRP A 127 -2.18 -9.11 11.56
C TRP A 127 -1.17 -9.16 10.42
N GLN A 128 -0.21 -10.08 10.41
CA GLN A 128 0.81 -10.13 9.35
C GLN A 128 0.19 -10.32 7.96
N GLU A 129 -0.78 -11.22 7.83
CA GLU A 129 -1.48 -11.44 6.56
C GLU A 129 -2.35 -10.24 6.18
N ALA A 130 -3.07 -9.66 7.14
CA ALA A 130 -3.90 -8.47 6.92
C ALA A 130 -3.05 -7.26 6.52
N LEU A 131 -1.87 -7.07 7.13
CA LEU A 131 -0.91 -6.03 6.77
C LEU A 131 -0.34 -6.27 5.38
N ARG A 132 0.09 -7.49 5.04
CA ARG A 132 0.54 -7.81 3.67
C ARG A 132 -0.50 -7.38 2.64
N THR A 133 -1.76 -7.75 2.87
CA THR A 133 -2.87 -7.37 2.00
C THR A 133 -3.04 -5.84 1.96
N LEU A 134 -3.03 -5.17 3.12
CA LEU A 134 -3.11 -3.72 3.20
C LEU A 134 -1.99 -3.01 2.42
N LEU A 135 -0.73 -3.46 2.51
CA LEU A 135 0.38 -2.87 1.74
C LEU A 135 0.13 -2.97 0.23
N VAL A 136 -0.32 -4.12 -0.26
CA VAL A 136 -0.64 -4.31 -1.69
C VAL A 136 -1.80 -3.40 -2.11
N MET A 137 -2.86 -3.36 -1.30
CA MET A 137 -4.06 -2.60 -1.61
C MET A 137 -3.81 -1.08 -1.57
N VAL A 138 -2.98 -0.59 -0.65
CA VAL A 138 -2.73 0.84 -0.48
C VAL A 138 -1.49 1.31 -1.25
N SER A 139 -0.30 0.87 -0.82
CA SER A 139 0.97 1.35 -1.38
C SER A 139 1.15 0.92 -2.83
N GLU A 140 0.93 -0.35 -3.14
CA GLU A 140 1.22 -0.87 -4.49
C GLU A 140 0.17 -0.43 -5.51
N CYS A 141 -1.11 -0.30 -5.15
CA CYS A 141 -2.12 0.32 -6.02
C CYS A 141 -1.82 1.80 -6.33
N ALA A 142 -1.23 2.52 -5.36
CA ALA A 142 -0.83 3.91 -5.56
C ALA A 142 0.43 4.04 -6.43
N ARG A 143 1.36 3.08 -6.36
CA ARG A 143 2.64 3.10 -7.10
C ARG A 143 2.54 2.53 -8.51
N LEU A 144 1.78 1.44 -8.69
CA LEU A 144 1.90 0.53 -9.83
C LEU A 144 0.56 0.33 -10.54
N ILE A 145 0.48 0.74 -11.80
CA ILE A 145 -0.69 0.54 -12.66
C ILE A 145 -1.05 -0.95 -12.82
N PRO A 146 -0.10 -1.90 -13.00
CA PRO A 146 -0.45 -3.31 -13.18
C PRO A 146 -1.13 -3.90 -11.95
N VAL A 147 -0.68 -3.51 -10.74
CA VAL A 147 -1.32 -3.92 -9.48
C VAL A 147 -2.72 -3.32 -9.42
N ARG A 148 -2.84 -1.99 -9.61
CA ARG A 148 -4.12 -1.28 -9.61
C ARG A 148 -5.15 -1.92 -10.55
N MET A 149 -4.78 -2.27 -11.79
CA MET A 149 -5.69 -2.88 -12.76
C MET A 149 -6.19 -4.26 -12.32
N GLN A 150 -5.32 -5.09 -11.74
CA GLN A 150 -5.72 -6.40 -11.21
C GLN A 150 -6.65 -6.25 -10.00
N ILE A 151 -6.36 -5.31 -9.11
CA ILE A 151 -7.23 -5.02 -7.95
C ILE A 151 -8.59 -4.49 -8.39
N LEU A 152 -8.65 -3.60 -9.39
CA LEU A 152 -9.91 -3.14 -9.96
C LEU A 152 -10.71 -4.30 -10.58
N GLY A 153 -10.03 -5.23 -11.27
CA GLY A 153 -10.65 -6.45 -11.79
C GLY A 153 -11.26 -7.30 -10.68
N LEU A 154 -10.54 -7.46 -9.56
CA LEU A 154 -10.99 -8.21 -8.39
C LEU A 154 -12.20 -7.56 -7.72
N LEU A 155 -12.13 -6.25 -7.44
CA LEU A 155 -13.19 -5.50 -6.78
C LEU A 155 -14.48 -5.45 -7.62
N ASN A 156 -14.36 -5.45 -8.94
CA ASN A 156 -15.50 -5.44 -9.86
C ASN A 156 -16.00 -6.85 -10.20
N GLY A 157 -15.40 -7.91 -9.63
CA GLY A 157 -15.80 -9.30 -9.88
C GLY A 157 -15.47 -9.82 -11.28
N ILE A 158 -14.59 -9.13 -12.02
CA ILE A 158 -14.10 -9.58 -13.34
C ILE A 158 -13.15 -10.77 -13.16
N VAL A 159 -12.34 -10.74 -12.11
CA VAL A 159 -11.52 -11.86 -11.66
C VAL A 159 -11.86 -12.17 -10.20
N LEU A 160 -11.80 -13.45 -9.83
CA LEU A 160 -12.12 -13.89 -8.46
C LEU A 160 -10.87 -13.97 -7.57
N THR A 161 -9.70 -14.08 -8.19
CA THR A 161 -8.41 -14.20 -7.52
C THR A 161 -7.35 -13.43 -8.30
N VAL A 162 -6.41 -12.82 -7.58
CA VAL A 162 -5.22 -12.16 -8.14
C VAL A 162 -3.97 -12.86 -7.60
N PRO A 163 -3.22 -13.58 -8.43
CA PRO A 163 -1.98 -14.20 -7.98
C PRO A 163 -0.93 -13.13 -7.67
N LEU A 164 -0.30 -13.22 -6.49
CA LEU A 164 0.70 -12.23 -6.06
C LEU A 164 2.07 -12.43 -6.73
N ALA A 165 2.42 -13.67 -7.09
CA ALA A 165 3.73 -13.98 -7.66
C ALA A 165 4.03 -13.22 -8.99
N PRO A 166 3.09 -13.11 -9.95
CA PRO A 166 3.31 -12.28 -11.13
C PRO A 166 3.47 -10.78 -10.83
N LEU A 167 2.88 -10.29 -9.73
CA LEU A 167 3.00 -8.89 -9.31
C LEU A 167 4.31 -8.60 -8.59
N ALA A 168 4.91 -9.62 -7.96
CA ALA A 168 6.15 -9.49 -7.18
C ALA A 168 7.28 -8.83 -7.96
N ARG A 169 7.42 -9.14 -9.26
CA ARG A 169 8.45 -8.53 -10.12
C ARG A 169 8.33 -7.02 -10.23
N TYR A 170 7.12 -6.47 -10.21
CA TYR A 170 6.91 -5.02 -10.32
C TYR A 170 7.18 -4.35 -8.96
N ILE A 171 6.65 -4.96 -7.90
CA ILE A 171 6.78 -4.48 -6.52
C ILE A 171 8.26 -4.43 -6.10
N GLN A 172 9.00 -5.52 -6.34
CA GLN A 172 10.41 -5.62 -5.96
C GLN A 172 11.34 -4.70 -6.78
N ASN A 173 10.96 -4.35 -8.01
CA ASN A 173 11.79 -3.52 -8.89
C ASN A 173 11.36 -2.05 -8.95
N TRP A 174 10.36 -1.63 -8.17
CA TRP A 174 9.80 -0.28 -8.24
C TRP A 174 10.85 0.83 -8.04
N ASP A 175 11.75 0.71 -7.05
CA ASP A 175 12.79 1.73 -6.81
C ASP A 175 13.81 1.81 -7.97
N LYS A 176 14.20 0.67 -8.54
CA LYS A 176 15.08 0.63 -9.72
C LYS A 176 14.40 1.26 -10.94
N ALA A 177 13.15 0.90 -11.17
CA ALA A 177 12.41 1.30 -12.35
C ALA A 177 11.98 2.78 -12.30
N SER A 178 11.65 3.30 -11.11
CA SER A 178 11.34 4.73 -10.92
C SER A 178 12.55 5.65 -11.10
N LYS A 179 13.78 5.16 -10.87
CA LYS A 179 15.04 5.89 -11.11
C LYS A 179 15.52 5.83 -12.57
N GLY A 180 14.75 5.22 -13.48
CA GLY A 180 15.01 5.25 -14.91
C GLY A 180 16.23 4.44 -15.38
N ARG A 181 16.71 3.47 -14.60
CA ARG A 181 17.69 2.50 -15.12
C ARG A 181 16.97 1.57 -16.11
N ASP A 182 17.59 1.39 -17.26
CA ASP A 182 17.08 0.55 -18.35
C ASP A 182 16.88 -0.89 -17.86
N MET A 183 15.63 -1.30 -17.68
CA MET A 183 15.29 -2.65 -17.20
C MET A 183 15.51 -3.72 -18.28
N SER A 184 15.88 -3.34 -19.51
CA SER A 184 16.12 -4.30 -20.60
C SER A 184 17.35 -5.20 -20.42
N GLN A 185 18.23 -4.88 -19.46
CA GLN A 185 19.48 -5.64 -19.25
C GLN A 185 19.37 -6.81 -18.25
N GLU A 186 18.32 -6.88 -17.44
CA GLU A 186 18.21 -7.90 -16.37
C GLU A 186 17.08 -8.93 -16.60
N VAL A 187 16.38 -8.86 -17.74
CA VAL A 187 15.38 -9.86 -18.11
C VAL A 187 16.06 -11.01 -18.86
N ALA A 188 15.80 -12.25 -18.44
CA ALA A 188 16.22 -13.45 -19.15
C ALA A 188 15.99 -13.33 -20.68
N PRO A 189 16.78 -14.00 -21.54
CA PRO A 189 16.99 -13.66 -22.96
C PRO A 189 15.75 -13.56 -23.86
N ASN A 190 14.57 -13.91 -23.35
CA ASN A 190 13.35 -14.11 -24.12
C ASN A 190 12.28 -13.01 -23.91
N PHE A 191 12.56 -11.96 -23.14
CA PHE A 191 11.61 -10.85 -22.97
C PHE A 191 12.29 -9.50 -23.15
N ARG A 192 12.50 -9.11 -24.42
CA ARG A 192 12.81 -7.72 -24.77
C ARG A 192 11.54 -6.89 -24.69
N VAL A 193 11.40 -6.08 -23.65
CA VAL A 193 10.49 -4.93 -23.67
C VAL A 193 11.32 -3.69 -23.38
N GLY A 194 11.93 -3.15 -24.44
CA GLY A 194 12.55 -1.83 -24.40
C GLY A 194 11.45 -0.78 -24.42
N PHE A 195 10.98 -0.37 -23.25
CA PHE A 195 10.14 0.81 -23.09
C PHE A 195 10.49 1.48 -21.76
N ARG A 196 10.56 2.82 -21.77
CA ARG A 196 10.31 3.63 -20.57
C ARG A 196 9.00 3.13 -19.99
N ASP A 197 9.05 2.34 -18.92
CA ASP A 197 7.90 1.56 -18.48
C ASP A 197 6.74 2.50 -18.10
N PRO A 198 5.65 2.58 -18.91
CA PRO A 198 4.54 3.47 -18.64
C PRO A 198 3.68 2.98 -17.46
N THR A 199 4.02 1.83 -16.87
CA THR A 199 3.26 1.18 -15.82
C THR A 199 3.56 1.69 -14.41
N ILE A 200 4.54 2.59 -14.27
CA ILE A 200 5.01 3.14 -12.99
C ILE A 200 4.67 4.62 -12.89
N ILE A 201 4.01 5.01 -11.80
CA ILE A 201 3.79 6.43 -11.47
C ILE A 201 5.14 7.00 -10.99
N LYS A 202 5.69 7.94 -11.76
CA LYS A 202 7.07 8.42 -11.60
C LYS A 202 7.30 9.15 -10.29
N ARG A 203 8.53 9.03 -9.78
CA ARG A 203 9.11 9.85 -8.71
C ARG A 203 9.21 11.32 -9.09
#